data_AF-A0A829HY48-F1
#
_entry.id   AF-A0A829HY48-F1
#
_cell.length_a   1.000
_cell.length_b   1.000
_cell.length_c   1.000
_cell.angle_alpha   90.00
_cell.angle_beta   90.00
_cell.angle_gamma   90.00
#
_symmetry.space_group_name_H-M   'P 1'
#
loop_
_entity.id
_entity.type
_entity.pdbx_description
1 polymer ?
#
loop_
_entity_poly.entity_id
_entity_poly.type
_entity_poly.pdbx_seq_one_letter_code
_entity_poly.pdbx_strand_id
1 'polypeptide(L)'
;MPNDLAKYSNPDGVVPDRTTWTPWLKAWRMLIDAKYHGDIYEAFLGMEAPVFARAYYQVRSHPNGRKLFKHKPDLLSVLGDVDYLSSLPFGSLGHAYLSFLNTNKLDAGVFGESSIIRPIAEKNNWDDDFYYMVIRGTALHDMFHTIGGYGPDVAGEMANIGFHCGQMEPAGPLGKLGLFGALTLPGASIPFKLRYYRQAVERGRRADLLMAAPWEELLELPYREAQSMLGVSPVEVAHPEGRWTTEWTPPSIKPPTPWDYERILAAGPVAA
;
A
#
# COMPACT_ATOMS: atom_id res chain seq x y z
N MET A 1 20.37 -3.57 10.59
CA MET A 1 21.62 -2.86 10.23
C MET A 1 21.31 -2.02 9.00
N PRO A 2 21.74 -0.75 8.92
CA PRO A 2 21.61 -0.01 7.68
C PRO A 2 22.41 -0.78 6.64
N ASN A 3 21.72 -1.30 5.63
CA ASN A 3 22.40 -1.99 4.55
C ASN A 3 23.12 -0.90 3.77
N ASP A 4 24.45 -0.89 3.85
CA ASP A 4 25.34 0.08 3.20
C ASP A 4 25.38 -0.16 1.68
N LEU A 5 24.19 -0.20 1.07
CA LEU A 5 24.02 -0.37 -0.36
C LEU A 5 24.40 0.94 -1.03
N ALA A 6 25.30 0.85 -2.01
CA ALA A 6 25.55 1.98 -2.89
C ALA A 6 24.22 2.49 -3.46
N LYS A 7 24.04 3.81 -3.49
CA LYS A 7 22.84 4.43 -4.06
C LYS A 7 22.62 3.92 -5.49
N TYR A 8 21.45 3.34 -5.77
CA TYR A 8 21.09 2.94 -7.13
C TYR A 8 21.12 4.17 -8.04
N SER A 9 21.80 4.06 -9.19
CA SER A 9 21.78 5.10 -10.22
C SER A 9 21.92 4.53 -11.63
N ASN A 10 20.98 4.90 -12.49
CA ASN A 10 20.77 4.54 -13.88
C ASN A 10 19.78 5.56 -14.53
N PRO A 11 20.24 6.80 -14.80
CA PRO A 11 19.39 7.86 -15.36
C PRO A 11 18.92 7.59 -16.79
N ASP A 12 19.59 6.68 -17.51
CA ASP A 12 19.22 6.23 -18.85
C ASP A 12 18.45 4.90 -18.83
N GLY A 13 17.97 4.50 -17.64
CA GLY A 13 17.22 3.28 -17.44
C GLY A 13 15.83 3.28 -18.08
N VAL A 14 15.19 2.12 -18.04
CA VAL A 14 13.87 1.90 -18.65
C VAL A 14 12.76 1.96 -17.60
N VAL A 15 11.60 2.44 -18.03
CA VAL A 15 10.34 2.29 -17.30
C VAL A 15 9.57 1.14 -17.96
N PRO A 16 9.47 -0.05 -17.34
CA PRO A 16 8.82 -1.19 -17.96
C PRO A 16 7.32 -0.92 -18.17
N ASP A 17 6.86 -0.95 -19.43
CA ASP A 17 5.49 -0.61 -19.81
C ASP A 17 4.72 -1.80 -20.42
N ARG A 18 5.36 -2.98 -20.49
CA ARG A 18 4.80 -4.21 -21.07
C ARG A 18 4.69 -5.30 -20.02
N THR A 19 3.54 -5.98 -20.03
CA THR A 19 3.30 -7.17 -19.22
C THR A 19 4.32 -8.26 -19.55
N THR A 20 4.90 -8.85 -18.50
CA THR A 20 5.78 -10.02 -18.60
C THR A 20 5.22 -11.16 -17.76
N TRP A 21 5.14 -12.35 -18.37
CA TRP A 21 4.58 -13.54 -17.72
C TRP A 21 5.66 -14.52 -17.25
N THR A 22 6.89 -14.38 -17.74
CA THR A 22 8.01 -15.29 -17.44
C THR A 22 8.27 -15.46 -15.93
N PRO A 23 8.18 -14.42 -15.06
CA PRO A 23 8.40 -14.63 -13.64
C PRO A 23 7.36 -15.55 -12.96
N TRP A 24 6.16 -15.72 -13.53
CA TRP A 24 5.17 -16.68 -13.04
C TRP A 24 5.66 -18.14 -13.11
N LEU A 25 6.62 -18.45 -13.98
CA LEU A 25 7.28 -19.77 -14.02
C LEU A 25 8.09 -20.08 -12.76
N LYS A 26 8.43 -19.06 -11.95
CA LYS A 26 9.09 -19.22 -10.64
C LYS A 26 8.12 -19.06 -9.48
N ALA A 27 7.08 -18.23 -9.61
CA ALA A 27 6.12 -17.92 -8.55
C ALA A 27 5.47 -19.16 -7.89
N TRP A 28 5.31 -20.27 -8.61
CA TRP A 28 4.80 -21.53 -8.05
C TRP A 28 5.65 -22.06 -6.88
N ARG A 29 6.93 -21.66 -6.78
CA ARG A 29 7.82 -22.02 -5.66
C ARG A 29 7.31 -21.52 -4.30
N MET A 30 6.54 -20.44 -4.25
CA MET A 30 5.93 -19.98 -3.00
C MET A 30 4.93 -20.99 -2.42
N LEU A 31 4.32 -21.82 -3.27
CA LEU A 31 3.44 -22.92 -2.82
C LEU A 31 4.23 -24.03 -2.10
N ILE A 32 5.55 -24.09 -2.30
CA ILE A 32 6.45 -25.03 -1.62
C ILE A 32 6.99 -24.40 -0.33
N ASP A 33 7.45 -23.14 -0.39
CA ASP A 33 8.11 -22.48 0.74
C ASP A 33 7.91 -20.95 0.69
N ALA A 34 7.46 -20.38 1.81
CA ALA A 34 7.18 -18.95 1.95
C ALA A 34 8.42 -18.05 1.74
N LYS A 35 9.65 -18.61 1.83
CA LYS A 35 10.88 -17.84 1.54
C LYS A 35 10.95 -17.31 0.10
N TYR A 36 10.18 -17.89 -0.82
CA TYR A 36 10.11 -17.46 -2.22
C TYR A 36 9.06 -16.37 -2.50
N HIS A 37 8.60 -15.65 -1.46
CA HIS A 37 7.65 -14.53 -1.63
C HIS A 37 8.14 -13.46 -2.65
N GLY A 38 9.46 -13.27 -2.78
CA GLY A 38 10.04 -12.41 -3.82
C GLY A 38 9.72 -12.85 -5.26
N ASP A 39 9.57 -14.15 -5.53
CA ASP A 39 9.20 -14.67 -6.87
C ASP A 39 7.77 -14.27 -7.23
N ILE A 40 6.85 -14.22 -6.26
CA ILE A 40 5.47 -13.74 -6.46
C ILE A 40 5.46 -12.24 -6.68
N TYR A 41 6.26 -11.50 -5.92
CA TYR A 41 6.37 -10.07 -6.09
C TYR A 41 6.92 -9.69 -7.47
N GLU A 42 7.97 -10.37 -7.95
CA GLU A 42 8.49 -10.16 -9.32
C GLU A 42 7.41 -10.49 -10.37
N ALA A 43 6.65 -11.57 -10.17
CA ALA A 43 5.55 -11.94 -11.07
C ALA A 43 4.41 -10.93 -11.08
N PHE A 44 4.09 -10.36 -9.92
CA PHE A 44 3.11 -9.30 -9.78
C PHE A 44 3.58 -8.01 -10.48
N LEU A 45 4.81 -7.56 -10.21
CA LEU A 45 5.40 -6.40 -10.87
C LEU A 45 5.46 -6.56 -12.39
N GLY A 46 5.87 -7.74 -12.86
CA GLY A 46 5.94 -8.03 -14.29
C GLY A 46 4.57 -8.00 -14.96
N MET A 47 3.54 -8.53 -14.28
CA MET A 47 2.16 -8.53 -14.78
C MET A 47 1.57 -7.11 -14.84
N GLU A 48 1.82 -6.32 -13.79
CA GLU A 48 1.29 -4.97 -13.59
C GLU A 48 2.21 -3.86 -14.12
N ALA A 49 3.30 -4.20 -14.82
CA ALA A 49 4.25 -3.23 -15.38
C ALA A 49 3.58 -2.05 -16.12
N PRO A 50 2.57 -2.25 -17.01
CA PRO A 50 1.88 -1.14 -17.66
C PRO A 50 1.17 -0.20 -16.67
N VAL A 51 0.71 -0.71 -15.53
CA VAL A 51 0.05 0.08 -14.48
C VAL A 51 1.08 0.93 -13.73
N PHE A 52 2.20 0.32 -13.31
CA PHE A 52 3.30 1.04 -12.67
C PHE A 52 3.90 2.11 -13.57
N ALA A 53 4.09 1.84 -14.87
CA ALA A 53 4.56 2.84 -15.82
C ALA A 53 3.61 4.04 -15.93
N ARG A 54 2.29 3.81 -15.98
CA ARG A 54 1.32 4.92 -15.98
C ARG A 54 1.37 5.73 -14.69
N ALA A 55 1.39 5.05 -13.54
CA ALA A 55 1.50 5.70 -12.23
C ALA A 55 2.76 6.57 -12.16
N TYR A 56 3.88 6.07 -12.67
CA TYR A 56 5.14 6.82 -12.78
C TYR A 56 4.97 8.13 -13.55
N TYR A 57 4.38 8.09 -14.75
CA TYR A 57 4.19 9.30 -15.55
C TYR A 57 3.16 10.26 -14.93
N GLN A 58 2.12 9.74 -14.27
CA GLN A 58 1.17 10.55 -13.51
C GLN A 58 1.87 11.28 -12.37
N VAL A 59 2.68 10.59 -11.56
CA VAL A 59 3.47 11.19 -10.48
C VAL A 59 4.43 12.25 -11.05
N ARG A 60 5.14 11.94 -12.13
CA ARG A 60 6.06 12.88 -12.78
C ARG A 60 5.38 14.16 -13.26
N SER A 61 4.11 14.09 -13.66
CA SER A 61 3.31 15.24 -14.06
C SER A 61 2.69 16.01 -12.89
N HIS A 62 2.59 15.41 -11.70
CA HIS A 62 2.00 16.02 -10.51
C HIS A 62 2.98 17.03 -9.85
N PRO A 63 2.51 18.20 -9.35
CA PRO A 63 3.40 19.17 -8.69
C PRO A 63 4.19 18.58 -7.51
N ASN A 64 3.53 17.79 -6.66
CA ASN A 64 4.21 17.13 -5.55
C ASN A 64 5.13 16.01 -6.04
N GLY A 65 4.76 15.29 -7.10
CA GLY A 65 5.60 14.23 -7.66
C GLY A 65 6.88 14.77 -8.34
N ARG A 66 6.84 15.98 -8.92
CA ARG A 66 8.07 16.66 -9.37
C ARG A 66 9.02 17.00 -8.22
N LYS A 67 8.49 17.49 -7.10
CA LYS A 67 9.29 17.73 -5.89
C LYS A 67 9.84 16.41 -5.36
N LEU A 68 9.01 15.38 -5.35
CA LEU A 68 9.36 14.03 -4.91
C LEU A 68 10.55 13.47 -5.69
N PHE A 69 10.50 13.46 -7.03
CA PHE A 69 11.62 12.94 -7.84
C PHE A 69 12.87 13.83 -7.79
N LYS A 70 12.71 15.13 -7.55
CA LYS A 70 13.85 16.04 -7.35
C LYS A 70 14.58 15.77 -6.03
N HIS A 71 13.84 15.54 -4.94
CA HIS A 71 14.42 15.47 -3.59
C HIS A 71 14.61 14.03 -3.08
N LYS A 72 13.86 13.07 -3.62
CA LYS A 72 13.86 11.65 -3.26
C LYS A 72 13.90 11.42 -1.75
N PRO A 73 12.95 11.96 -0.97
CA PRO A 73 12.91 11.73 0.48
C PRO A 73 12.76 10.24 0.80
N ASP A 74 13.40 9.79 1.88
CA ASP A 74 13.37 8.40 2.30
C ASP A 74 12.19 8.14 3.26
N LEU A 75 11.01 7.96 2.67
CA LEU A 75 9.79 7.69 3.45
C LEU A 75 9.92 6.41 4.28
N LEU A 76 10.60 5.38 3.77
CA LEU A 76 10.71 4.12 4.49
C LEU A 76 11.55 4.28 5.76
N SER A 77 12.64 5.07 5.70
CA SER A 77 13.40 5.41 6.90
C SER A 77 12.57 6.21 7.91
N VAL A 78 11.72 7.14 7.46
CA VAL A 78 10.86 7.93 8.36
C VAL A 78 9.78 7.05 9.00
N LEU A 79 9.15 6.16 8.24
CA LEU A 79 8.13 5.25 8.73
C LEU A 79 8.71 4.11 9.59
N GLY A 80 9.99 3.81 9.45
CA GLY A 80 10.72 2.86 10.30
C GLY A 80 11.25 3.45 11.61
N ASP A 81 11.21 4.77 11.79
CA ASP A 81 11.63 5.45 13.02
C ASP A 81 10.50 5.43 14.06
N VAL A 82 10.50 4.36 14.86
CA VAL A 82 9.49 4.14 15.92
C VAL A 82 9.51 5.25 16.97
N ASP A 83 10.69 5.77 17.31
CA ASP A 83 10.83 6.83 18.33
C ASP A 83 10.23 8.14 17.82
N TYR A 84 10.51 8.50 16.56
CA TYR A 84 9.89 9.63 15.90
C TYR A 84 8.37 9.48 15.85
N LEU A 85 7.85 8.36 15.33
CA LEU A 85 6.41 8.13 15.22
C LEU A 85 5.70 8.14 16.59
N SER A 86 6.36 7.62 17.63
CA SER A 86 5.85 7.62 19.01
C SER A 86 5.82 9.02 19.63
N SER A 87 6.65 9.94 19.14
CA SER A 87 6.66 11.34 19.59
C SER A 87 5.53 12.18 19.00
N LEU A 88 4.89 11.70 17.92
CA LEU A 88 3.84 12.45 17.23
C LEU A 88 2.54 12.51 18.05
N PRO A 89 1.76 13.60 17.92
CA PRO A 89 0.54 13.76 18.72
C PRO A 89 -0.45 12.61 18.52
N PHE A 90 -1.14 12.22 19.59
CA PHE A 90 -2.31 11.35 19.48
C PHE A 90 -3.30 11.92 18.47
N GLY A 91 -3.81 11.05 17.59
CA GLY A 91 -4.74 11.46 16.54
C GLY A 91 -4.08 12.02 15.27
N SER A 92 -2.75 12.16 15.23
CA SER A 92 -2.02 12.44 14.00
C SER A 92 -2.04 11.24 13.03
N LEU A 93 -1.67 11.46 11.77
CA LEU A 93 -1.50 10.39 10.78
C LEU A 93 -0.37 9.44 11.17
N GLY A 94 0.75 9.94 11.68
CA GLY A 94 1.87 9.11 12.12
C GLY A 94 1.51 8.25 13.34
N HIS A 95 0.75 8.79 14.29
CA HIS A 95 0.16 7.98 15.37
C HIS A 95 -0.77 6.88 14.83
N ALA A 96 -1.57 7.18 13.80
CA ALA A 96 -2.43 6.18 13.15
C ALA A 96 -1.62 5.04 12.52
N TYR A 97 -0.55 5.40 11.80
CA TYR A 97 0.33 4.45 11.16
C TYR A 97 1.06 3.57 12.17
N LEU A 98 1.61 4.15 13.24
CA LEU A 98 2.26 3.40 14.30
C LEU A 98 1.26 2.46 15.03
N SER A 99 0.04 2.94 15.26
CA SER A 99 -1.04 2.11 15.82
C SER A 99 -1.35 0.91 14.91
N PHE A 100 -1.40 1.11 13.59
CA PHE A 100 -1.60 0.03 12.61
C PHE A 100 -0.49 -1.03 12.69
N LEU A 101 0.78 -0.60 12.67
CA LEU A 101 1.94 -1.51 12.76
C LEU A 101 1.95 -2.29 14.08
N ASN A 102 1.79 -1.61 15.21
CA ASN A 102 1.83 -2.24 16.54
C ASN A 102 0.70 -3.26 16.75
N THR A 103 -0.52 -2.91 16.31
CA THR A 103 -1.69 -3.80 16.42
C THR A 103 -1.46 -5.12 15.69
N ASN A 104 -0.72 -5.07 14.58
CA ASN A 104 -0.57 -6.19 13.66
C ASN A 104 0.83 -6.82 13.68
N LYS A 105 1.74 -6.29 14.52
CA LYS A 105 3.13 -6.74 14.67
C LYS A 105 3.87 -6.75 13.34
N LEU A 106 3.70 -5.67 12.59
CA LEU A 106 4.30 -5.47 11.27
C LEU A 106 5.51 -4.55 11.40
N ASP A 107 6.53 -4.81 10.58
CA ASP A 107 7.62 -3.87 10.32
C ASP A 107 7.21 -2.91 9.20
N ALA A 108 7.83 -1.73 9.15
CA ALA A 108 7.57 -0.77 8.08
C ALA A 108 8.06 -1.31 6.72
N GLY A 109 7.15 -1.34 5.75
CA GLY A 109 7.43 -1.72 4.37
C GLY A 109 7.32 -3.22 4.11
N VAL A 110 6.65 -3.56 3.01
CA VAL A 110 6.28 -4.97 2.72
C VAL A 110 7.41 -5.78 2.09
N PHE A 111 8.32 -5.14 1.35
CA PHE A 111 9.40 -5.83 0.63
C PHE A 111 10.75 -5.14 0.81
N GLY A 112 11.78 -5.93 1.10
CA GLY A 112 13.14 -5.44 1.32
C GLY A 112 13.84 -4.98 0.04
N GLU A 113 14.47 -3.80 0.08
CA GLU A 113 15.22 -3.24 -1.04
C GLU A 113 16.30 -4.19 -1.55
N SER A 114 17.22 -4.60 -0.66
CA SER A 114 18.41 -5.37 -1.04
C SER A 114 18.10 -6.79 -1.51
N SER A 115 17.07 -7.42 -0.95
CA SER A 115 16.76 -8.83 -1.19
C SER A 115 15.83 -9.04 -2.38
N ILE A 116 14.97 -8.06 -2.69
CA ILE A 116 13.91 -8.22 -3.71
C ILE A 116 13.97 -7.11 -4.75
N ILE A 117 13.86 -5.84 -4.35
CA ILE A 117 13.64 -4.75 -5.31
C ILE A 117 14.88 -4.47 -6.15
N ARG A 118 16.05 -4.37 -5.52
CA ARG A 118 17.32 -4.05 -6.20
C ARG A 118 17.74 -5.11 -7.22
N PRO A 119 17.72 -6.43 -6.93
CA PRO A 119 17.99 -7.46 -7.92
C PRO A 119 17.06 -7.39 -9.15
N ILE A 120 15.78 -7.09 -8.96
CA ILE A 120 14.82 -6.93 -10.06
C ILE A 120 15.16 -5.67 -10.87
N ALA A 121 15.47 -4.56 -10.20
CA ALA A 121 15.80 -3.29 -10.85
C ALA A 121 17.07 -3.36 -11.70
N GLU A 122 18.14 -3.98 -11.17
CA GLU A 122 19.39 -4.21 -11.89
C GLU A 122 19.19 -5.13 -13.09
N LYS A 123 18.48 -6.26 -12.89
CA LYS A 123 18.17 -7.22 -13.97
C LYS A 123 17.39 -6.57 -15.13
N ASN A 124 16.50 -5.64 -14.82
CA ASN A 124 15.61 -5.02 -15.80
C ASN A 124 16.05 -3.60 -16.20
N ASN A 125 17.24 -3.15 -15.79
CA ASN A 125 17.81 -1.84 -16.10
C ASN A 125 16.86 -0.66 -15.81
N TRP A 126 16.22 -0.63 -14.65
CA TRP A 126 15.21 0.39 -14.34
C TRP A 126 15.76 1.82 -14.32
N ASP A 127 14.91 2.78 -14.69
CA ASP A 127 15.14 4.22 -14.47
C ASP A 127 15.22 4.54 -12.96
N ASP A 128 16.00 5.55 -12.61
CA ASP A 128 16.23 5.96 -11.22
C ASP A 128 15.00 6.49 -10.49
N ASP A 129 14.15 7.23 -11.19
CA ASP A 129 12.93 7.76 -10.59
C ASP A 129 11.88 6.65 -10.48
N PHE A 130 11.85 5.73 -11.45
CA PHE A 130 10.99 4.55 -11.40
C PHE A 130 11.38 3.61 -10.26
N TYR A 131 12.67 3.30 -10.11
CA TYR A 131 13.20 2.52 -8.99
C TYR A 131 12.80 3.16 -7.65
N TYR A 132 13.04 4.46 -7.50
CA TYR A 132 12.66 5.22 -6.31
C TYR A 132 11.15 5.13 -6.03
N MET A 133 10.30 5.27 -7.05
CA MET A 133 8.85 5.15 -6.91
C MET A 133 8.42 3.76 -6.43
N VAL A 134 9.03 2.69 -6.95
CA VAL A 134 8.72 1.31 -6.54
C VAL A 134 9.10 1.08 -5.08
N ILE A 135 10.28 1.57 -4.65
CA ILE A 135 10.70 1.52 -3.24
C ILE A 135 9.73 2.29 -2.36
N ARG A 136 9.38 3.53 -2.72
CA ARG A 136 8.39 4.32 -1.98
C ARG A 136 7.04 3.59 -1.90
N GLY A 137 6.65 2.89 -2.96
CA GLY A 137 5.42 2.09 -3.01
C GLY A 137 5.36 0.97 -1.98
N THR A 138 6.49 0.36 -1.59
CA THR A 138 6.50 -0.69 -0.55
C THR A 138 6.16 -0.13 0.82
N ALA A 139 6.59 1.10 1.12
CA ALA A 139 6.25 1.83 2.33
C ALA A 139 4.79 2.30 2.32
N LEU A 140 4.29 2.69 1.14
CA LEU A 140 2.93 3.21 0.99
C LEU A 140 1.83 2.18 1.09
N HIS A 141 2.12 0.89 0.91
CA HIS A 141 1.12 -0.18 1.11
C HIS A 141 0.41 -0.07 2.46
N ASP A 142 1.17 -0.08 3.56
CA ASP A 142 0.62 -0.02 4.91
C ASP A 142 0.06 1.38 5.24
N MET A 143 0.61 2.41 4.61
CA MET A 143 0.05 3.76 4.70
C MET A 143 -1.34 3.83 4.04
N PHE A 144 -1.61 3.06 2.98
CA PHE A 144 -2.91 3.02 2.32
C PHE A 144 -3.95 2.29 3.17
N HIS A 145 -3.56 1.21 3.87
CA HIS A 145 -4.38 0.64 4.94
C HIS A 145 -4.73 1.69 5.99
N THR A 146 -3.72 2.46 6.42
CA THR A 146 -3.86 3.46 7.47
C THR A 146 -4.82 4.58 7.06
N ILE A 147 -4.53 5.31 5.97
CA ILE A 147 -5.36 6.45 5.51
C ILE A 147 -6.73 5.99 5.01
N GLY A 148 -6.79 4.80 4.41
CA GLY A 148 -7.99 4.15 3.94
C GLY A 148 -8.81 3.55 5.08
N GLY A 149 -8.25 3.39 6.28
CA GLY A 149 -8.94 2.76 7.40
C GLY A 149 -9.36 1.32 7.10
N TYR A 150 -8.58 0.59 6.30
CA TYR A 150 -8.80 -0.83 6.02
C TYR A 150 -7.84 -1.66 6.86
N GLY A 151 -8.36 -2.53 7.73
CA GLY A 151 -7.52 -3.41 8.55
C GLY A 151 -6.72 -4.40 7.70
N PRO A 152 -5.75 -5.12 8.29
CA PRO A 152 -4.95 -6.12 7.57
C PRO A 152 -5.60 -7.50 7.56
N ASP A 153 -6.85 -7.61 8.01
CA ASP A 153 -7.64 -8.82 7.79
C ASP A 153 -7.91 -9.03 6.30
N VAL A 154 -8.24 -10.26 5.92
CA VAL A 154 -8.38 -10.63 4.50
C VAL A 154 -9.48 -9.82 3.79
N ALA A 155 -10.50 -9.34 4.50
CA ALA A 155 -11.52 -8.47 3.95
C ALA A 155 -11.01 -7.04 3.76
N GLY A 156 -10.26 -6.53 4.73
CA GLY A 156 -9.55 -5.26 4.66
C GLY A 156 -8.51 -5.22 3.54
N GLU A 157 -7.78 -6.31 3.31
CA GLU A 157 -6.88 -6.46 2.15
C GLU A 157 -7.63 -6.36 0.82
N MET A 158 -8.78 -7.02 0.68
CA MET A 158 -9.59 -6.89 -0.55
C MET A 158 -10.13 -5.48 -0.74
N ALA A 159 -10.51 -4.81 0.36
CA ALA A 159 -10.93 -3.42 0.30
C ALA A 159 -9.77 -2.49 -0.08
N ASN A 160 -8.57 -2.71 0.48
CA ASN A 160 -7.38 -1.95 0.15
C ASN A 160 -6.97 -2.17 -1.32
N ILE A 161 -7.02 -3.42 -1.83
CA ILE A 161 -6.84 -3.71 -3.26
C ILE A 161 -7.85 -2.92 -4.11
N GLY A 162 -9.13 -2.87 -3.70
CA GLY A 162 -10.15 -2.07 -4.37
C GLY A 162 -9.76 -0.59 -4.40
N PHE A 163 -9.36 -0.03 -3.26
CA PHE A 163 -8.89 1.35 -3.14
C PHE A 163 -7.69 1.65 -4.05
N HIS A 164 -6.69 0.77 -4.06
CA HIS A 164 -5.56 0.82 -4.97
C HIS A 164 -5.98 0.75 -6.45
N CYS A 165 -6.96 -0.08 -6.80
CA CYS A 165 -7.49 -0.14 -8.17
C CYS A 165 -8.09 1.21 -8.61
N GLY A 166 -8.76 1.92 -7.69
CA GLY A 166 -9.27 3.27 -7.94
C GLY A 166 -8.17 4.28 -8.25
N GLN A 167 -7.02 4.16 -7.57
CA GLN A 167 -5.84 5.01 -7.79
C GLN A 167 -5.08 4.70 -9.10
N MET A 168 -5.32 3.53 -9.71
CA MET A 168 -4.49 3.00 -10.79
C MET A 168 -5.27 2.72 -12.09
N GLU A 169 -6.41 3.39 -12.29
CA GLU A 169 -7.28 3.10 -13.43
C GLU A 169 -6.61 3.28 -14.81
N PRO A 170 -6.86 2.38 -15.77
CA PRO A 170 -7.53 1.08 -15.60
C PRO A 170 -6.66 0.08 -14.83
N ALA A 171 -7.19 -0.53 -13.77
CA ALA A 171 -6.43 -1.35 -12.81
C ALA A 171 -6.00 -2.75 -13.31
N GLY A 172 -6.22 -3.06 -14.60
CA GLY A 172 -5.67 -4.27 -15.21
C GLY A 172 -6.04 -5.59 -14.51
N PRO A 173 -5.09 -6.54 -14.42
CA PRO A 173 -5.28 -7.82 -13.72
C PRO A 173 -5.57 -7.68 -12.21
N LEU A 174 -4.98 -6.71 -11.51
CA LEU A 174 -5.25 -6.43 -10.09
C LEU A 174 -6.73 -6.16 -9.83
N GLY A 175 -7.38 -5.40 -10.71
CA GLY A 175 -8.83 -5.14 -10.62
C GLY A 175 -9.68 -6.42 -10.71
N LYS A 176 -9.26 -7.40 -11.53
CA LYS A 176 -9.93 -8.69 -11.65
C LYS A 176 -9.69 -9.57 -10.42
N LEU A 177 -8.47 -9.56 -9.89
CA LEU A 177 -8.10 -10.30 -8.68
C LEU A 177 -8.91 -9.82 -7.47
N GLY A 178 -8.98 -8.50 -7.24
CA GLY A 178 -9.74 -7.94 -6.13
C GLY A 178 -11.24 -8.22 -6.26
N LEU A 179 -11.82 -8.13 -7.47
CA LEU A 179 -13.21 -8.50 -7.71
C LEU A 179 -13.47 -9.99 -7.42
N PHE A 180 -12.57 -10.87 -7.87
CA PHE A 180 -12.67 -12.30 -7.59
C PHE A 180 -12.58 -12.60 -6.09
N GLY A 181 -11.67 -11.96 -5.38
CA GLY A 181 -11.57 -12.06 -3.91
C GLY A 181 -12.85 -11.61 -3.22
N ALA A 182 -13.40 -10.46 -3.60
CA ALA A 182 -14.68 -9.96 -3.08
C ALA A 182 -15.83 -10.96 -3.28
N LEU A 183 -15.88 -11.67 -4.40
CA LEU A 183 -16.91 -12.68 -4.67
C LEU A 183 -16.72 -13.97 -3.87
N THR A 184 -15.49 -14.41 -3.67
CA THR A 184 -15.19 -15.76 -3.15
C THR A 184 -14.92 -15.81 -1.64
N LEU A 185 -14.52 -14.72 -1.00
CA LEU A 185 -14.21 -14.74 0.43
C LEU A 185 -15.42 -15.09 1.31
N PRO A 186 -15.27 -15.97 2.32
CA PRO A 186 -16.36 -16.28 3.24
C PRO A 186 -16.64 -15.12 4.21
N GLY A 187 -17.72 -15.23 4.99
CA GLY A 187 -17.98 -14.34 6.13
C GLY A 187 -19.00 -13.21 5.90
N ALA A 188 -19.36 -12.90 4.66
CA ALA A 188 -20.41 -11.92 4.36
C ALA A 188 -21.17 -12.26 3.06
N SER A 189 -22.35 -11.66 2.86
CA SER A 189 -23.13 -11.88 1.65
C SER A 189 -22.43 -11.31 0.41
N ILE A 190 -22.56 -12.00 -0.74
CA ILE A 190 -21.97 -11.54 -2.02
C ILE A 190 -22.37 -10.09 -2.36
N PRO A 191 -23.66 -9.68 -2.24
CA PRO A 191 -24.05 -8.30 -2.51
C PRO A 191 -23.34 -7.27 -1.63
N PHE A 192 -23.18 -7.57 -0.33
CA PHE A 192 -22.48 -6.71 0.62
C PHE A 192 -21.00 -6.53 0.23
N LYS A 193 -20.28 -7.63 0.02
CA LYS A 193 -18.85 -7.62 -0.32
C LYS A 193 -18.59 -6.90 -1.64
N LEU A 194 -19.40 -7.18 -2.66
CA LEU A 194 -19.25 -6.56 -3.98
C LEU A 194 -19.48 -5.06 -3.94
N ARG A 195 -20.49 -4.60 -3.19
CA ARG A 195 -20.75 -3.17 -2.98
C ARG A 195 -19.61 -2.52 -2.20
N TYR A 196 -19.16 -3.13 -1.11
CA TYR A 196 -18.05 -2.62 -0.30
C TYR A 196 -16.78 -2.46 -1.14
N TYR A 197 -16.41 -3.48 -1.93
CA TYR A 197 -15.29 -3.42 -2.85
C TYR A 197 -15.45 -2.27 -3.86
N ARG A 198 -16.62 -2.12 -4.50
CA ARG A 198 -16.89 -1.03 -5.44
C ARG A 198 -16.81 0.36 -4.79
N GLN A 199 -17.28 0.49 -3.55
CA GLN A 199 -17.15 1.73 -2.76
C GLN A 199 -15.68 2.04 -2.48
N ALA A 200 -14.86 1.03 -2.14
CA ALA A 200 -13.43 1.21 -1.94
C ALA A 200 -12.74 1.67 -3.23
N VAL A 201 -13.06 1.04 -4.37
CA VAL A 201 -12.58 1.49 -5.70
C VAL A 201 -12.98 2.93 -5.98
N GLU A 202 -14.23 3.30 -5.74
CA GLU A 202 -14.69 4.67 -5.97
C GLU A 202 -14.04 5.69 -5.03
N ARG A 203 -13.81 5.31 -3.77
CA ARG A 203 -13.10 6.13 -2.79
C ARG A 203 -11.66 6.37 -3.22
N GLY A 204 -10.98 5.34 -3.72
CA GLY A 204 -9.63 5.46 -4.30
C GLY A 204 -9.62 6.36 -5.54
N ARG A 205 -10.61 6.21 -6.42
CA ARG A 205 -10.74 7.04 -7.64
C ARG A 205 -10.96 8.53 -7.33
N ARG A 206 -11.67 8.85 -6.25
CA ARG A 206 -11.95 10.23 -5.82
C ARG A 206 -10.81 10.91 -5.08
N ALA A 207 -9.93 10.11 -4.45
CA ALA A 207 -8.76 10.65 -3.77
C ALA A 207 -7.78 11.29 -4.76
N ASP A 208 -6.96 12.21 -4.25
CA ASP A 208 -5.84 12.77 -5.02
C ASP A 208 -4.81 11.67 -5.36
N LEU A 209 -3.81 11.98 -6.18
CA LEU A 209 -2.76 11.04 -6.54
C LEU A 209 -1.86 10.72 -5.33
N LEU A 210 -2.23 9.69 -4.58
CA LEU A 210 -1.64 9.33 -3.30
C LEU A 210 -0.16 8.92 -3.41
N MET A 211 0.26 8.35 -4.54
CA MET A 211 1.67 8.06 -4.79
C MET A 211 2.54 9.33 -4.82
N ALA A 212 1.95 10.47 -5.19
CA ALA A 212 2.62 11.77 -5.25
C ALA A 212 2.45 12.61 -3.98
N ALA A 213 1.71 12.13 -2.96
CA ALA A 213 1.44 12.91 -1.76
C ALA A 213 2.73 13.12 -0.91
N PRO A 214 2.84 14.29 -0.23
CA PRO A 214 3.98 14.63 0.61
C PRO A 214 3.85 13.96 1.99
N TRP A 215 3.82 12.63 2.01
CA TRP A 215 3.52 11.83 3.21
C TRP A 215 4.32 12.23 4.44
N GLU A 216 5.61 12.51 4.29
CA GLU A 216 6.50 12.95 5.35
C GLU A 216 5.98 14.20 6.08
N GLU A 217 5.40 15.16 5.34
CA GLU A 217 4.80 16.38 5.88
C GLU A 217 3.42 16.12 6.49
N LEU A 218 2.71 15.09 6.03
CA LEU A 218 1.36 14.75 6.50
C LEU A 218 1.35 13.97 7.81
N LEU A 219 2.47 13.34 8.20
CA LEU A 219 2.55 12.49 9.40
C LEU A 219 2.17 13.24 10.68
N GLU A 220 2.57 14.50 10.81
CA GLU A 220 2.28 15.32 11.99
C GLU A 220 0.84 15.82 12.04
N LEU A 221 0.17 15.89 10.89
CA LEU A 221 -1.17 16.45 10.78
C LEU A 221 -2.22 15.52 11.42
N PRO A 222 -3.33 16.07 11.94
CA PRO A 222 -4.48 15.28 12.37
C PRO A 222 -4.93 14.32 11.27
N TYR A 223 -5.20 13.06 11.62
CA TYR A 223 -5.58 12.00 10.69
C TYR A 223 -6.75 12.39 9.78
N ARG A 224 -7.78 13.05 10.33
CA ARG A 224 -8.94 13.53 9.57
C ARG A 224 -8.60 14.68 8.63
N GLU A 225 -7.64 15.52 9.01
CA GLU A 225 -7.17 16.62 8.16
C GLU A 225 -6.37 16.06 6.99
N ALA A 226 -5.46 15.11 7.23
CA ALA A 226 -4.73 14.41 6.18
C ALA A 226 -5.69 13.72 5.19
N GLN A 227 -6.72 13.03 5.70
CA GLN A 227 -7.78 12.44 4.86
C GLN A 227 -8.47 13.49 3.98
N SER A 228 -8.87 14.63 4.56
CA SER A 228 -9.50 15.72 3.83
C SER A 228 -8.59 16.31 2.75
N MET A 229 -7.32 16.55 3.07
CA MET A 229 -6.34 17.11 2.12
C MET A 229 -6.09 16.17 0.94
N LEU A 230 -6.12 14.86 1.18
CA LEU A 230 -5.92 13.83 0.17
C LEU A 230 -7.20 13.44 -0.57
N GLY A 231 -8.35 14.04 -0.25
CA GLY A 231 -9.64 13.68 -0.83
C GLY A 231 -10.10 12.26 -0.46
N VAL A 232 -9.58 11.68 0.62
CA VAL A 232 -9.95 10.36 1.12
C VAL A 232 -11.09 10.53 2.12
N SER A 233 -12.33 10.27 1.70
CA SER A 233 -13.48 10.30 2.61
C SER A 233 -13.27 9.37 3.81
N PRO A 234 -13.75 9.70 5.03
CA PRO A 234 -13.82 8.79 6.17
C PRO A 234 -14.46 7.42 5.84
N VAL A 235 -14.09 6.36 6.56
CA VAL A 235 -14.58 4.99 6.24
C VAL A 235 -16.09 4.90 6.43
N GLU A 236 -16.61 5.47 7.50
CA GLU A 236 -18.04 5.50 7.83
C GLU A 236 -18.87 6.27 6.79
N VAL A 237 -18.26 7.24 6.11
CA VAL A 237 -18.89 7.99 5.02
C VAL A 237 -18.86 7.17 3.72
N ALA A 238 -17.73 6.54 3.42
CA ALA A 238 -17.58 5.73 2.21
C ALA A 238 -18.37 4.41 2.26
N HIS A 239 -18.55 3.87 3.46
CA HIS A 239 -19.18 2.58 3.73
C HIS A 239 -20.28 2.71 4.81
N PRO A 240 -21.40 3.40 4.50
CA PRO A 240 -22.45 3.68 5.48
C PRO A 240 -23.19 2.45 6.01
N GLU A 241 -23.06 1.31 5.32
CA GLU A 241 -23.64 0.02 5.74
C GLU A 241 -22.72 -0.80 6.67
N GLY A 242 -21.61 -0.21 7.13
CA GLY A 242 -20.67 -0.83 8.04
C GLY A 242 -19.40 -1.36 7.37
N ARG A 243 -18.39 -1.62 8.21
CA ARG A 243 -17.08 -2.15 7.82
C ARG A 243 -17.19 -3.62 7.40
N TRP A 244 -16.48 -4.00 6.34
CA TRP A 244 -16.28 -5.40 6.00
C TRP A 244 -15.01 -5.90 6.69
N THR A 245 -15.18 -6.73 7.72
CA THR A 245 -14.09 -7.41 8.43
C THR A 245 -14.30 -8.92 8.42
N THR A 246 -13.25 -9.68 8.69
CA THR A 246 -13.36 -11.14 8.81
C THR A 246 -12.33 -11.69 9.80
N GLU A 247 -12.75 -12.65 10.61
CA GLU A 247 -11.83 -13.47 11.43
C GLU A 247 -11.28 -14.67 10.64
N TRP A 248 -11.85 -14.96 9.48
CA TRP A 248 -11.39 -16.06 8.64
C TRP A 248 -10.03 -15.73 8.03
N THR A 249 -9.07 -16.64 8.22
CA THR A 249 -7.80 -16.65 7.51
C THR A 249 -7.50 -18.04 6.94
N PRO A 250 -6.65 -18.13 5.90
CA PRO A 250 -6.08 -19.41 5.49
C PRO A 250 -5.38 -20.11 6.67
N PRO A 251 -5.35 -21.46 6.74
CA PRO A 251 -4.78 -22.20 7.87
C PRO A 251 -3.32 -21.86 8.22
N SER A 252 -2.56 -21.35 7.27
CA SER A 252 -1.15 -20.96 7.42
C SER A 252 -0.95 -19.53 7.94
N ILE A 253 -2.02 -18.74 8.10
CA ILE A 253 -1.96 -17.33 8.47
C ILE A 253 -2.70 -17.14 9.80
N LYS A 254 -2.02 -16.53 10.77
CA LYS A 254 -2.65 -16.13 12.03
C LYS A 254 -3.64 -14.99 11.77
N PRO A 255 -4.89 -15.06 12.26
CA PRO A 255 -5.81 -13.93 12.19
C PRO A 255 -5.19 -12.66 12.76
N PRO A 256 -5.20 -11.55 12.01
CA PRO A 256 -4.72 -10.27 12.52
C PRO A 256 -5.66 -9.73 13.59
N THR A 257 -5.18 -8.77 14.37
CA THR A 257 -6.03 -8.10 15.36
C THR A 257 -6.87 -7.05 14.63
N PRO A 258 -8.20 -7.01 14.84
CA PRO A 258 -9.04 -5.99 14.22
C PRO A 258 -8.50 -4.59 14.53
N TRP A 259 -8.35 -3.78 13.50
CA TRP A 259 -7.84 -2.42 13.61
C TRP A 259 -8.88 -1.43 13.09
N ASP A 260 -9.27 -0.49 13.94
CA ASP A 260 -10.18 0.61 13.64
C ASP A 260 -9.68 1.87 14.34
N TYR A 261 -8.90 2.67 13.60
CA TYR A 261 -8.33 3.89 14.15
C TYR A 261 -9.37 4.94 14.51
N GLU A 262 -10.51 4.97 13.84
CA GLU A 262 -11.57 5.94 14.13
C GLU A 262 -12.21 5.63 15.48
N ARG A 263 -12.34 4.35 15.82
CA ARG A 263 -12.74 3.91 17.16
C ARG A 263 -11.68 4.23 18.22
N ILE A 264 -10.39 4.04 17.92
CA ILE A 264 -9.29 4.41 18.83
C ILE A 264 -9.30 5.92 19.09
N LEU A 265 -9.43 6.71 18.02
CA LEU A 265 -9.52 8.17 18.09
C LEU A 265 -10.70 8.63 18.95
N ALA A 266 -11.87 7.99 18.80
CA ALA A 266 -13.06 8.30 19.58
C ALA A 266 -12.94 7.89 21.07
N ALA A 267 -12.17 6.86 21.38
CA ALA A 267 -11.91 6.42 22.76
C ALA A 267 -10.94 7.35 23.51
N GLY A 268 -10.13 8.10 22.77
CA GLY A 268 -9.16 9.06 23.31
C GLY A 268 -7.86 8.42 23.79
N PRO A 269 -6.86 9.24 24.19
CA PRO A 269 -5.48 8.80 24.43
C PRO A 269 -5.32 7.87 25.63
N VAL A 270 -6.27 7.84 26.57
CA VAL A 270 -6.20 6.98 27.77
C VAL A 270 -6.53 5.52 27.43
N ALA A 271 -7.19 5.27 26.30
CA ALA A 271 -7.65 3.95 25.87
C ALA A 271 -6.86 3.39 24.67
N ALA A 272 -5.87 4.14 24.17
CA ALA A 272 -5.13 3.88 22.95
C ALA A 272 -3.77 3.23 23.20
#